data_AF-R7U7B0-F1
#
_entry.id   AF-R7U7B0-F1
#
_cell.length_a   1.000
_cell.length_b   1.000
_cell.length_c   1.000
_cell.angle_alpha   90.00
_cell.angle_beta   90.00
_cell.angle_gamma   90.00
#
_symmetry.space_group_name_H-M   'P 1'
#
loop_
_entity.id
_entity.type
_entity.pdbx_description
1 polymer ?
#
loop_
_entity_poly.entity_id
_entity_poly.type
_entity_poly.pdbx_seq_one_letter_code
_entity_poly.pdbx_strand_id
1 'polypeptide(L)'
;MEVIVDEDLTWEVNREDSMWSLVPGEHIHVNLEKVQERWWEAVLISEEHISVRKIDPSRPITDLDDQAQAKIEEMMFNEEQKRLGLPQSHEKKVHDMLKDAWDSEGSPFRGQPFDPSKINVAPDGGSTINYPST
;
A
#
# COMPACT_ATOMS: atom_id res chain seq x y z
N MET A 1 42.88 24.16 -13.37
CA MET A 1 42.01 23.20 -12.66
C MET A 1 41.10 22.63 -13.72
N GLU A 2 41.13 21.32 -13.91
CA GLU A 2 40.25 20.64 -14.88
C GLU A 2 38.92 20.35 -14.19
N VAL A 3 37.82 20.73 -14.84
CA VAL A 3 36.47 20.46 -14.34
C VAL A 3 35.99 19.17 -15.01
N ILE A 4 35.61 18.18 -14.20
CA ILE A 4 35.20 16.86 -14.70
C ILE A 4 33.72 16.88 -15.14
N VAL A 5 32.88 17.62 -14.44
CA VAL A 5 31.45 17.77 -14.71
C VAL A 5 31.06 19.24 -14.51
N ASP A 6 30.52 19.86 -15.55
CA ASP A 6 30.02 21.25 -15.55
C ASP A 6 28.73 21.30 -16.38
N GLU A 7 27.67 20.73 -15.83
CA GLU A 7 26.36 20.65 -16.49
C GLU A 7 25.21 20.66 -15.48
N ASP A 8 24.04 21.11 -15.94
CA ASP A 8 22.81 21.07 -15.18
C ASP A 8 22.27 19.64 -15.03
N LEU A 9 21.68 19.37 -13.85
CA LEU A 9 20.94 18.14 -13.59
C LEU A 9 19.59 18.17 -14.33
N THR A 10 19.10 17.02 -14.78
CA THR A 10 17.78 16.91 -15.43
C THR A 10 16.62 17.28 -14.51
N TRP A 11 16.81 17.09 -13.19
CA TRP A 11 15.79 17.30 -12.17
C TRP A 11 16.36 18.01 -10.96
N GLU A 12 15.50 18.75 -10.27
CA GLU A 12 15.86 19.45 -9.03
C GLU A 12 16.17 18.46 -7.89
N VAL A 13 17.21 18.77 -7.13
CA VAL A 13 17.66 18.02 -5.95
C VAL A 13 17.57 18.89 -4.70
N ASN A 14 17.32 18.25 -3.56
CA ASN A 14 17.44 18.92 -2.28
C ASN A 14 18.93 19.08 -1.95
N ARG A 15 19.44 20.31 -2.12
CA ARG A 15 20.86 20.62 -1.94
C ARG A 15 21.33 20.49 -0.49
N GLU A 16 20.45 20.71 0.48
CA GLU A 16 20.78 20.65 1.90
C GLU A 16 20.96 19.21 2.39
N ASP A 17 20.17 18.29 1.83
CA ASP A 17 20.22 16.86 2.18
C ASP A 17 21.14 16.05 1.25
N SER A 18 21.55 16.63 0.12
CA SER A 18 22.56 16.04 -0.76
C SER A 18 23.96 16.21 -0.19
N MET A 19 24.84 15.24 -0.41
CA MET A 19 26.20 15.27 0.13
C MET A 19 27.21 14.65 -0.81
N TRP A 20 28.49 14.98 -0.62
CA TRP A 20 29.59 14.32 -1.30
C TRP A 20 30.66 13.90 -0.30
N SER A 21 31.42 12.87 -0.65
CA SER A 21 32.53 12.36 0.14
C SER A 21 33.69 11.96 -0.76
N LEU A 22 34.91 12.13 -0.26
CA LEU A 22 36.12 11.68 -0.95
C LEU A 22 36.49 10.29 -0.43
N VAL A 23 36.59 9.32 -1.33
CA VAL A 23 37.19 8.00 -1.07
C VAL A 23 38.66 8.05 -1.51
N PRO A 24 39.62 8.15 -0.56
CA PRO A 24 41.01 8.44 -0.90
C PRO A 24 41.63 7.40 -1.83
N GLY A 25 42.24 7.86 -2.92
CA GLY A 25 42.90 7.00 -3.91
C GLY A 25 41.95 6.24 -4.84
N GLU A 26 40.64 6.49 -4.75
CA GLU A 26 39.64 5.77 -5.53
C GLU A 26 38.72 6.71 -6.32
N HIS A 27 37.75 7.36 -5.68
CA HIS A 27 36.77 8.21 -6.34
C HIS A 27 36.13 9.25 -5.40
N ILE A 28 35.40 10.21 -5.97
CA ILE A 28 34.47 11.07 -5.23
C ILE A 28 33.09 10.41 -5.32
N HIS A 29 32.46 10.18 -4.18
CA HIS A 29 31.09 9.68 -4.12
C HIS A 29 30.14 10.85 -3.89
N VAL A 30 29.18 11.03 -4.80
CA VAL A 30 28.14 12.07 -4.74
C VAL A 30 26.80 11.41 -4.51
N ASN A 31 26.10 11.84 -3.48
CA ASN A 31 24.73 11.45 -3.16
C ASN A 31 23.80 12.65 -3.41
N LEU A 32 22.77 12.44 -4.23
CA LEU A 32 21.80 13.46 -4.61
C LEU A 32 20.43 13.07 -4.06
N GLU A 33 19.89 13.91 -3.16
CA GLU A 33 18.56 13.71 -2.59
C GLU A 33 17.50 14.30 -3.52
N LYS A 34 16.51 13.49 -3.91
CA LYS A 34 15.50 13.90 -4.88
C LYS A 34 14.42 14.74 -4.21
N VAL A 35 14.03 15.86 -4.84
CA VAL A 35 12.86 16.63 -4.37
C VAL A 35 11.55 15.86 -4.60
N GLN A 36 11.51 15.02 -5.64
CA GLN A 36 10.33 14.24 -6.00
C GLN A 36 10.70 12.78 -6.21
N GLU A 37 9.89 11.88 -5.65
CA GLU A 37 10.05 10.44 -5.82
C GLU A 37 9.70 10.04 -7.27
N ARG A 38 10.73 9.93 -8.12
CA ARG A 38 10.59 9.54 -9.53
C ARG A 38 11.85 8.85 -10.06
N TRP A 39 11.64 8.06 -11.11
CA TRP A 39 12.73 7.55 -11.94
C TRP A 39 13.31 8.69 -12.78
N TRP A 40 14.64 8.73 -12.85
CA TRP A 40 15.37 9.66 -13.70
C TRP A 40 15.82 8.91 -14.95
N GLU A 41 15.55 9.50 -16.10
CA GLU A 41 15.98 9.02 -17.40
C GLU A 41 17.47 9.29 -17.65
N ALA A 42 18.03 10.31 -17.00
CA ALA A 42 19.44 10.68 -17.00
C ALA A 42 19.73 11.51 -15.74
N VAL A 43 21.00 11.69 -15.38
CA VAL A 43 21.39 12.58 -14.28
C VAL A 43 21.66 13.98 -14.82
N LEU A 44 22.42 14.07 -15.91
CA LEU A 44 22.75 15.31 -16.62
C LEU A 44 21.91 15.46 -17.89
N ILE A 45 21.72 16.69 -18.34
CA ILE A 45 20.87 16.98 -19.51
C ILE A 45 21.41 16.38 -20.82
N SER A 46 22.74 16.29 -20.98
CA SER A 46 23.39 15.81 -22.21
C SER A 46 23.56 14.30 -22.30
N GLU A 47 23.27 13.58 -21.21
CA GLU A 47 23.43 12.13 -21.15
C GLU A 47 22.39 11.39 -22.01
N GLU A 48 22.72 10.17 -22.45
CA GLU A 48 21.75 9.32 -23.14
C GLU A 48 20.65 8.86 -22.17
N HIS A 49 19.40 9.08 -22.55
CA HIS A 49 18.26 8.74 -21.70
C HIS A 49 17.99 7.23 -21.66
N ILE A 50 17.86 6.68 -20.46
CA ILE A 50 17.35 5.33 -20.26
C ILE A 50 15.82 5.29 -20.39
N SER A 51 15.30 4.14 -20.81
CA SER A 51 13.85 3.93 -20.83
C SER A 51 13.33 3.59 -19.43
N VAL A 52 12.82 4.60 -18.72
CA VAL A 52 12.23 4.42 -17.38
C VAL A 52 11.08 3.40 -17.35
N ARG A 53 10.42 3.16 -18.49
CA ARG A 53 9.36 2.15 -18.63
C ARG A 53 9.85 0.70 -18.53
N LYS A 54 11.15 0.47 -18.71
CA LYS A 54 11.76 -0.86 -18.60
C LYS A 54 12.30 -1.16 -17.20
N ILE A 55 12.23 -0.20 -16.29
CA ILE A 55 12.65 -0.38 -14.90
C ILE A 55 11.63 -1.27 -14.20
N ASP A 56 12.10 -2.28 -13.48
CA ASP A 56 11.27 -3.06 -12.57
C ASP A 56 11.11 -2.30 -11.25
N PRO A 57 9.90 -1.80 -10.92
CA PRO A 57 9.67 -1.05 -9.69
C PRO A 57 9.35 -1.99 -8.50
N SER A 58 9.44 -3.31 -8.66
CA SER A 58 9.14 -4.24 -7.57
C SER A 58 10.12 -4.06 -6.41
N ARG A 59 9.56 -3.99 -5.20
CA ARG A 59 10.31 -3.97 -3.96
C ARG A 59 9.70 -4.95 -2.95
N PRO A 60 10.49 -5.53 -2.05
CA PRO A 60 9.97 -6.29 -0.93
C PRO A 60 8.92 -5.49 -0.14
N ILE A 61 7.87 -6.18 0.32
CA ILE A 61 6.85 -5.57 1.20
C ILE A 61 7.50 -5.04 2.49
N THR A 62 8.59 -5.68 2.96
CA THR A 62 9.34 -5.29 4.15
C THR A 62 9.96 -3.89 4.09
N ASP A 63 10.09 -3.32 2.88
CA ASP A 63 10.67 -1.98 2.67
C ASP A 63 9.59 -0.88 2.74
N LEU A 64 8.32 -1.25 2.93
CA LEU A 64 7.20 -0.34 3.14
C LEU A 64 7.03 -0.01 4.63
N ASP A 65 6.33 1.08 4.95
CA ASP A 65 5.91 1.34 6.33
C ASP A 65 4.86 0.31 6.81
N ASP A 66 4.78 0.10 8.13
CA ASP A 66 3.90 -0.91 8.76
C ASP A 66 2.43 -0.78 8.33
N GLN A 67 1.95 0.45 8.09
CA GLN A 67 0.57 0.68 7.69
C GLN A 67 0.33 0.20 6.25
N ALA A 68 1.26 0.47 5.34
CA ALA A 68 1.21 -0.02 3.97
C ALA A 68 1.35 -1.55 3.92
N GLN A 69 2.24 -2.15 4.73
CA GLN A 69 2.39 -3.60 4.85
C GLN A 69 1.06 -4.26 5.27
N ALA A 70 0.45 -3.79 6.35
CA ALA A 70 -0.82 -4.34 6.86
C ALA A 70 -1.96 -4.28 5.84
N LYS A 71 -2.03 -3.20 5.03
CA LYS A 71 -3.03 -3.10 3.95
C LYS A 71 -2.80 -4.13 2.85
N ILE A 72 -1.54 -4.35 2.46
CA ILE A 72 -1.21 -5.34 1.44
C ILE A 72 -1.53 -6.74 1.95
N GLU A 73 -1.18 -7.07 3.18
CA GLU A 73 -1.53 -8.34 3.82
C GLU A 73 -3.05 -8.55 3.86
N GLU A 74 -3.83 -7.53 4.23
CA GLU A 74 -5.30 -7.57 4.21
C GLU A 74 -5.83 -7.82 2.79
N MET A 75 -5.27 -7.16 1.77
CA MET A 75 -5.65 -7.37 0.37
C MET A 75 -5.34 -8.80 -0.08
N MET A 76 -4.16 -9.32 0.23
CA MET A 76 -3.76 -10.70 -0.09
C MET A 76 -4.68 -11.72 0.59
N PHE A 77 -4.98 -11.52 1.87
CA PHE A 77 -5.92 -12.36 2.59
C PHE A 77 -7.32 -12.32 1.96
N ASN A 78 -7.82 -11.13 1.64
CA ASN A 78 -9.13 -10.94 1.03
C ASN A 78 -9.24 -11.57 -0.35
N GLU A 79 -8.17 -11.53 -1.15
CA GLU A 79 -8.10 -12.18 -2.45
C GLU A 79 -8.17 -13.71 -2.31
N GLU A 80 -7.44 -14.27 -1.34
CA GLU A 80 -7.49 -15.70 -1.02
C GLU A 80 -8.88 -16.14 -0.56
N GLN A 81 -9.49 -15.41 0.39
CA GLN A 81 -10.83 -15.72 0.87
C GLN A 81 -11.85 -15.69 -0.27
N LYS A 82 -11.78 -14.67 -1.14
CA LYS A 82 -12.65 -14.56 -2.32
C LYS A 82 -12.50 -15.76 -3.26
N ARG A 83 -11.26 -16.20 -3.51
CA ARG A 83 -11.01 -17.40 -4.35
C ARG A 83 -11.60 -18.66 -3.74
N LEU A 84 -11.58 -18.78 -2.42
CA LEU A 84 -12.15 -19.90 -1.67
C LEU A 84 -13.67 -19.79 -1.45
N GLY A 85 -14.31 -18.68 -1.84
CA GLY A 85 -15.71 -18.42 -1.53
C GLY A 85 -15.98 -18.20 -0.03
N LEU A 86 -14.95 -17.81 0.72
CA LEU A 86 -15.01 -17.49 2.14
C LEU A 86 -15.20 -15.98 2.36
N PRO A 87 -15.75 -15.57 3.52
CA PRO A 87 -15.95 -14.16 3.81
C PRO A 87 -14.61 -13.41 3.95
N GLN A 88 -14.56 -12.20 3.41
CA GLN A 88 -13.42 -11.28 3.49
C GLN A 88 -13.34 -10.61 4.87
N SER A 89 -12.23 -9.93 5.16
CA SER A 89 -11.98 -9.28 6.46
C SER A 89 -13.08 -8.31 6.89
N HIS A 90 -13.66 -7.55 5.95
CA HIS A 90 -14.75 -6.62 6.25
C HIS A 90 -16.05 -7.35 6.61
N GLU A 91 -16.40 -8.42 5.87
CA GLU A 91 -17.57 -9.23 6.14
C GLU A 91 -17.47 -9.90 7.51
N LYS A 92 -16.29 -10.45 7.86
CA LYS A 92 -16.03 -11.01 9.18
C LYS A 92 -16.28 -9.99 10.29
N LYS A 93 -15.75 -8.77 10.16
CA LYS A 93 -15.98 -7.69 11.12
C LYS A 93 -17.47 -7.35 11.26
N VAL A 94 -18.19 -7.26 10.14
CA VAL A 94 -19.64 -7.01 10.16
C VAL A 94 -20.39 -8.15 10.84
N HIS A 95 -20.05 -9.41 10.56
CA HIS A 95 -20.65 -10.56 11.23
C HIS A 95 -20.41 -10.56 12.74
N ASP A 96 -19.20 -10.23 13.18
CA ASP A 96 -18.86 -10.15 14.62
C ASP A 96 -19.66 -9.05 15.31
N MET A 97 -19.73 -7.86 14.71
CA MET A 97 -20.54 -6.75 15.23
C MET A 97 -22.03 -7.09 15.29
N LEU A 98 -22.55 -7.75 14.25
CA LEU A 98 -23.95 -8.17 14.21
C LEU A 98 -24.23 -9.26 15.24
N LYS A 99 -23.30 -10.18 15.49
CA LYS A 99 -23.44 -11.21 16.51
C LYS A 99 -23.56 -10.61 17.91
N ASP A 100 -22.76 -9.60 18.24
CA ASP A 100 -22.85 -8.90 19.52
C ASP A 100 -24.17 -8.12 19.64
N ALA A 101 -24.61 -7.47 18.56
CA ALA A 101 -25.89 -6.77 18.52
C ALA A 101 -27.10 -7.74 18.58
N TRP A 102 -26.95 -8.95 18.04
CA TRP A 102 -28.01 -9.96 17.94
C TRP A 102 -28.54 -10.37 19.32
N ASP A 103 -27.66 -10.54 20.30
CA ASP A 103 -28.01 -10.96 21.67
C ASP A 103 -28.14 -9.80 22.67
N SER A 104 -28.00 -8.56 22.19
CA SER A 104 -28.12 -7.37 23.04
C SER A 104 -29.54 -7.13 23.56
N GLU A 105 -29.66 -6.42 24.69
CA GLU A 105 -30.94 -6.08 25.30
C GLU A 105 -31.79 -5.18 24.39
N GLY A 106 -33.03 -5.60 24.11
CA GLY A 106 -33.94 -4.92 23.17
C GLY A 106 -33.85 -5.42 21.72
N SER A 107 -32.92 -6.33 21.41
CA SER A 107 -32.89 -7.01 20.10
C SER A 107 -34.10 -7.93 19.93
N PRO A 108 -34.80 -7.92 18.77
CA PRO A 108 -35.87 -8.86 18.48
C PRO A 108 -35.36 -10.31 18.33
N PHE A 109 -34.04 -10.49 18.22
CA PHE A 109 -33.39 -11.80 18.07
C PHE A 109 -32.72 -12.32 19.34
N ARG A 110 -32.84 -11.59 20.46
CA ARG A 110 -32.21 -11.96 21.74
C ARG A 110 -32.53 -13.39 22.15
N GLY A 111 -31.51 -14.16 22.52
CA GLY A 111 -31.64 -15.58 22.88
C GLY A 111 -31.81 -16.56 21.71
N GLN A 112 -31.88 -16.10 20.46
CA GLN A 112 -31.81 -16.96 19.28
C GLN A 112 -30.34 -17.17 18.87
N PRO A 113 -29.94 -18.34 18.34
CA PRO A 113 -28.60 -18.53 17.80
C PRO A 113 -28.37 -17.59 16.60
N PHE A 114 -27.19 -16.99 16.56
CA PHE A 114 -26.77 -16.17 15.42
C PHE A 114 -26.71 -17.01 14.14
N ASP A 115 -27.40 -16.57 13.09
CA ASP A 115 -27.44 -17.24 11.79
C ASP A 115 -26.81 -16.34 10.70
N PRO A 116 -25.55 -16.62 10.31
CA PRO A 116 -24.84 -15.83 9.32
C PRO A 116 -25.52 -15.82 7.94
N SER A 117 -26.30 -16.85 7.59
CA SER A 117 -26.92 -16.99 6.26
C SER A 117 -28.06 -15.98 6.02
N LYS A 118 -28.58 -15.37 7.09
CA LYS A 118 -29.64 -14.35 7.01
C LYS A 118 -29.09 -12.95 6.78
N ILE A 119 -27.77 -12.78 6.78
CA ILE A 119 -27.11 -11.48 6.66
C ILE A 119 -26.53 -11.39 5.25
N ASN A 120 -26.89 -10.32 4.54
CA ASN A 120 -26.22 -9.94 3.30
C ASN A 120 -25.35 -8.70 3.58
N VAL A 121 -24.04 -8.83 3.37
CA VAL A 121 -23.08 -7.73 3.52
C VAL A 121 -22.77 -7.17 2.15
N ALA A 122 -23.08 -5.89 1.95
CA ALA A 122 -22.77 -5.17 0.74
C ALA A 122 -21.30 -4.70 0.74
N PRO A 123 -20.68 -4.51 -0.44
CA PRO A 123 -19.27 -4.10 -0.55
C PRO A 123 -18.96 -2.72 0.06
N ASP A 124 -19.97 -1.88 0.26
CA ASP A 124 -19.86 -0.56 0.90
C ASP A 124 -19.97 -0.62 2.43
N GLY A 125 -20.09 -1.83 3.00
CA GLY A 125 -20.25 -2.05 4.44
C GLY A 125 -21.69 -1.95 4.92
N GLY A 126 -22.67 -1.69 4.05
CA GLY A 126 -24.08 -1.83 4.38
C GLY A 126 -24.44 -3.29 4.63
N SER A 127 -25.26 -3.58 5.64
CA SER A 127 -25.72 -4.96 5.92
C SER A 127 -27.23 -5.01 6.03
N THR A 128 -27.87 -5.98 5.37
CA THR A 128 -29.32 -6.24 5.48
C THR A 128 -29.58 -7.61 6.09
N ILE A 129 -30.63 -7.70 6.91
CA ILE A 129 -31.12 -8.96 7.47
C ILE A 129 -32.33 -9.39 6.66
N ASN A 130 -32.25 -10.57 6.05
CA ASN A 130 -33.37 -11.17 5.33
C ASN A 130 -34.34 -11.81 6.34
N TYR A 131 -35.53 -11.22 6.45
CA TYR A 131 -36.63 -11.83 7.18
C TYR A 131 -37.31 -12.87 6.27
N PRO A 132 -37.60 -14.09 6.75
CA PRO A 132 -38.47 -14.99 6.00
C PRO A 132 -39.85 -14.33 5.91
N SER A 133 -40.36 -14.19 4.69
CA SER A 133 -41.73 -13.72 4.46
C SER A 133 -42.71 -14.59 5.25
N THR A 134 -43.51 -13.96 6.10
CA THR A 134 -44.64 -14.58 6.81
C THR A 134 -45.74 -15.00 5.85
#